data_AF-A0A1M3L1V7-F1
#
_entry.id   AF-A0A1M3L1V7-F1
#
_cell.length_a   1.000
_cell.length_b   1.000
_cell.length_c   1.000
_cell.angle_alpha   90.00
_cell.angle_beta   90.00
_cell.angle_gamma   90.00
#
_symmetry.space_group_name_H-M   'P 1'
#
loop_
_entity.id
_entity.type
_entity.pdbx_description
1 polymer ?
#
loop_
_entity_poly.entity_id
_entity_poly.type
_entity_poly.pdbx_seq_one_letter_code
_entity_poly.pdbx_strand_id
1 'polypeptide(L)'
;MNISFARMQDAVRAAGLDAWLLFDFRRTNPLAWKMLGLADDAHCTRRWMIVIPANGPVVKIVHRMEQVPLAHVPAETLVYDTRTSWAEQVREATKGFTIVAMEYSPMGELPVVSKVDAGTIDFLRSLGLEVVSSADILQEFTALLSPEQIAGNALTAAYLRTAVHDAFGFIRTQLMNDTPVTEYDVQQFIMDRFGSQDMITDTPPIVAIGPNAASPHYAPTPQEYSAIGRDMVVLIDAWARSSGPGSVYADITWVGYTGETVPSDVAERFAVLTTARDATLEMIRGRFAANETVCGYEVDRTCRTSIERAGYGAMYIHRTGHNITDDVHGPGANMDDFETHDTRRVLPGTSFSIEPGLYENGVLGLRTELDVVIDLDGTVLVPSEPIQQAILPLLHPEGIPQA
;
A
#
# COMPACT_ATOMS: atom_id res chain seq x y z
N MET A 1 -21.72 -2.45 -2.39
CA MET A 1 -21.22 -1.63 -1.26
C MET A 1 -22.37 -0.74 -0.81
N ASN A 2 -22.76 -0.76 0.47
CA ASN A 2 -23.80 0.14 0.97
C ASN A 2 -23.14 1.44 1.46
N ILE A 3 -23.48 2.57 0.83
CA ILE A 3 -22.99 3.89 1.24
C ILE A 3 -23.55 4.18 2.64
N SER A 4 -22.68 4.31 3.63
CA SER A 4 -23.06 4.68 4.99
C SER A 4 -22.68 6.12 5.27
N PHE A 5 -23.55 7.06 4.91
CA PHE A 5 -23.32 8.47 5.23
C PHE A 5 -23.25 8.70 6.74
N ALA A 6 -23.97 7.94 7.56
CA ALA A 6 -23.86 8.04 9.02
C ALA A 6 -22.40 7.87 9.50
N ARG A 7 -21.69 6.85 8.99
CA ARG A 7 -20.27 6.63 9.30
C ARG A 7 -19.37 7.75 8.77
N MET A 8 -19.64 8.25 7.56
CA MET A 8 -18.89 9.38 7.02
C MET A 8 -19.06 10.64 7.87
N GLN A 9 -20.28 10.89 8.36
CA GLN A 9 -20.55 12.01 9.27
C GLN A 9 -19.90 11.80 10.65
N ASP A 10 -19.81 10.56 11.15
CA ASP A 10 -19.03 10.23 12.36
C ASP A 10 -17.55 10.60 12.18
N ALA A 11 -16.95 10.25 11.04
CA ALA A 11 -15.56 10.58 10.75
C ALA A 11 -15.32 12.10 10.65
N VAL A 12 -16.24 12.83 10.01
CA VAL A 12 -16.21 14.30 9.96
C VAL A 12 -16.28 14.90 11.39
N ARG A 13 -17.18 14.38 12.24
CA ARG A 13 -17.28 14.82 13.65
C ARG A 13 -16.01 14.51 14.44
N ALA A 14 -15.45 13.31 14.28
CA ALA A 14 -14.23 12.89 14.96
C ALA A 14 -13.02 13.74 14.56
N ALA A 15 -12.95 14.19 13.30
CA ALA A 15 -11.94 15.10 12.81
C ALA A 15 -12.15 16.57 13.21
N GLY A 16 -13.26 16.90 13.87
CA GLY A 16 -13.57 18.27 14.29
C GLY A 16 -13.87 19.21 13.12
N LEU A 17 -14.39 18.68 12.00
CA LEU A 17 -14.68 19.43 10.78
C LEU A 17 -16.17 19.73 10.63
N ASP A 18 -16.52 20.73 9.82
CA ASP A 18 -17.93 21.03 9.54
C ASP A 18 -18.51 20.10 8.46
N ALA A 19 -17.71 19.75 7.45
CA ALA A 19 -18.12 18.87 6.36
C ALA A 19 -16.94 18.21 5.65
N TRP A 20 -17.23 17.11 4.95
CA TRP A 20 -16.38 16.54 3.91
C TRP A 20 -17.03 16.74 2.54
N LEU A 21 -16.30 17.37 1.61
CA LEU A 21 -16.77 17.66 0.27
C LEU A 21 -16.08 16.73 -0.73
N LEU A 22 -16.78 15.67 -1.15
CA LEU A 22 -16.32 14.83 -2.25
C LEU A 22 -16.54 15.58 -3.56
N PHE A 23 -15.52 15.65 -4.39
CA PHE A 23 -15.58 16.33 -5.69
C PHE A 23 -14.91 15.49 -6.78
N ASP A 24 -15.48 15.56 -7.98
CA ASP A 24 -14.87 14.97 -9.16
C ASP A 24 -15.24 15.75 -10.43
N PHE A 25 -14.34 15.72 -11.40
CA PHE A 25 -14.60 16.08 -12.79
C PHE A 25 -13.88 15.10 -13.70
N ARG A 26 -14.64 14.21 -14.37
CA ARG A 26 -14.08 13.21 -15.30
C ARG A 26 -13.10 12.24 -14.65
N ARG A 27 -13.44 11.73 -13.45
CA ARG A 27 -12.65 10.71 -12.74
C ARG A 27 -11.25 11.20 -12.33
N THR A 28 -11.12 12.48 -12.01
CA THR A 28 -9.92 13.01 -11.34
C THR A 28 -9.78 12.44 -9.93
N ASN A 29 -10.88 11.98 -9.31
CA ASN A 29 -10.94 11.42 -7.98
C ASN A 29 -11.55 10.00 -7.98
N PRO A 30 -10.77 8.97 -8.40
CA PRO A 30 -11.25 7.59 -8.45
C PRO A 30 -11.58 7.00 -7.06
N LEU A 31 -11.01 7.54 -5.98
CA LEU A 31 -11.31 7.08 -4.63
C LEU A 31 -12.74 7.45 -4.22
N ALA A 32 -13.20 8.65 -4.57
CA ALA A 32 -14.60 9.02 -4.38
C ALA A 32 -15.54 8.10 -5.18
N TRP A 33 -15.15 7.66 -6.38
CA TRP A 33 -15.93 6.70 -7.15
C TRP A 33 -16.05 5.34 -6.44
N LYS A 34 -14.93 4.79 -5.94
CA LYS A 34 -14.91 3.53 -5.17
C LYS A 34 -15.83 3.62 -3.94
N MET A 35 -15.70 4.70 -3.17
CA MET A 35 -16.48 4.96 -1.96
C MET A 35 -17.99 5.06 -2.20
N LEU A 36 -18.38 5.70 -3.31
CA LEU A 36 -19.78 5.92 -3.68
C LEU A 36 -20.35 4.79 -4.54
N GLY A 37 -19.54 3.76 -4.85
CA GLY A 37 -19.93 2.64 -5.69
C GLY A 37 -20.35 3.05 -7.11
N LEU A 38 -19.65 4.02 -7.71
CA LEU A 38 -19.84 4.34 -9.13
C LEU A 38 -19.19 3.25 -9.98
N ALA A 39 -19.83 2.90 -11.09
CA ALA A 39 -19.26 1.96 -12.06
C ALA A 39 -18.08 2.62 -12.78
N ASP A 40 -17.02 1.84 -13.07
CA ASP A 40 -15.80 2.37 -13.72
C ASP A 40 -16.04 2.90 -15.14
N ASP A 41 -17.09 2.41 -15.80
CA ASP A 41 -17.54 2.81 -17.13
C ASP A 41 -18.67 3.85 -17.10
N ALA A 42 -19.02 4.37 -15.93
CA ALA A 42 -20.07 5.37 -15.79
C ALA A 42 -19.76 6.63 -16.62
N HIS A 43 -20.74 7.07 -17.40
CA HIS A 43 -20.61 8.28 -18.23
C HIS A 43 -20.72 9.55 -17.37
N CYS A 44 -19.58 9.98 -16.81
CA CYS A 44 -19.43 11.18 -16.00
C CYS A 44 -18.54 12.21 -16.68
N THR A 45 -19.14 13.15 -17.40
CA THR A 45 -18.46 14.20 -18.17
C THR A 45 -18.64 15.60 -17.58
N ARG A 46 -19.46 15.76 -16.54
CA ARG A 46 -19.70 17.01 -15.81
C ARG A 46 -19.19 16.89 -14.38
N ARG A 47 -18.84 18.03 -13.78
CA ARG A 47 -18.42 18.06 -12.38
C ARG A 47 -19.61 17.81 -11.46
N TRP A 48 -19.34 17.19 -10.32
CA TRP A 48 -20.30 17.00 -9.25
C TRP A 48 -19.62 17.19 -7.90
N MET A 49 -20.44 17.41 -6.87
CA MET A 49 -19.97 17.49 -5.49
C MET A 49 -20.96 16.78 -4.56
N ILE A 50 -20.46 16.08 -3.55
CA ILE A 50 -21.28 15.59 -2.44
C ILE A 50 -20.79 16.26 -1.17
N VAL A 51 -21.71 16.95 -0.50
CA VAL A 51 -21.49 17.65 0.76
C VAL A 51 -21.99 16.76 1.88
N ILE A 52 -21.06 16.24 2.68
CA ILE A 52 -21.32 15.35 3.82
C ILE A 52 -21.06 16.16 5.10
N PRO A 53 -22.07 16.82 5.67
CA PRO A 53 -21.87 17.66 6.86
C PRO A 53 -21.73 16.81 8.11
N ALA A 54 -21.01 17.31 9.11
CA ALA A 54 -20.91 16.70 10.44
C ALA A 54 -22.30 16.44 11.05
N ASN A 55 -23.28 17.29 10.75
CA ASN A 55 -24.67 17.13 11.19
C ASN A 55 -25.63 17.60 10.09
N GLY A 56 -26.76 16.91 9.92
CA GLY A 56 -27.80 17.30 8.96
C GLY A 56 -27.80 16.45 7.68
N PRO A 57 -28.59 16.86 6.67
CA PRO A 57 -28.77 16.11 5.44
C PRO A 57 -27.52 16.15 4.56
N VAL A 58 -27.21 15.01 3.93
CA VAL A 58 -26.19 14.95 2.88
C VAL A 58 -26.79 15.45 1.57
N VAL A 59 -26.02 16.26 0.86
CA VAL A 59 -26.45 16.91 -0.39
C VAL A 59 -25.52 16.51 -1.53
N LYS A 60 -26.07 16.18 -2.69
CA LYS A 60 -25.34 16.01 -3.95
C LYS A 60 -25.70 17.11 -4.94
N ILE A 61 -24.69 17.75 -5.50
CA ILE A 61 -24.79 18.82 -6.50
C ILE A 61 -24.42 18.22 -7.86
N VAL A 62 -25.39 18.15 -8.77
CA VAL A 62 -25.24 17.45 -10.06
C VAL A 62 -25.71 18.31 -11.23
N HIS A 63 -25.11 18.10 -12.40
CA HIS A 63 -25.49 18.83 -13.61
C HIS A 63 -26.83 18.31 -14.14
N ARG A 64 -27.71 19.20 -14.63
CA ARG A 64 -29.04 18.84 -15.15
C ARG A 64 -29.02 17.73 -16.20
N MET A 65 -27.99 17.71 -17.06
CA MET A 65 -27.81 16.70 -18.11
C MET A 65 -27.31 15.34 -17.60
N GLU A 66 -26.73 15.27 -16.39
CA GLU A 66 -25.93 14.11 -15.97
C GLU A 66 -26.18 13.81 -14.48
N GLN A 67 -27.37 13.28 -14.20
CA GLN A 67 -27.82 12.90 -12.85
C GLN A 67 -27.79 11.40 -12.62
N VAL A 68 -27.93 10.62 -13.70
CA VAL A 68 -28.02 9.16 -13.67
C VAL A 68 -26.84 8.49 -12.95
N PRO A 69 -25.56 8.89 -13.18
CA PRO A 69 -24.44 8.22 -12.54
C PRO A 69 -24.44 8.29 -11.01
N LEU A 70 -25.13 9.28 -10.43
CA LEU A 70 -25.24 9.46 -8.98
C LEU A 70 -26.66 9.20 -8.47
N ALA A 71 -27.57 8.68 -9.30
CA ALA A 71 -28.97 8.51 -8.92
C ALA A 71 -29.15 7.56 -7.73
N HIS A 72 -28.31 6.53 -7.62
CA HIS A 72 -28.33 5.55 -6.52
C HIS A 72 -27.80 6.11 -5.19
N VAL A 73 -27.07 7.23 -5.22
CA VAL A 73 -26.52 7.85 -4.00
C VAL A 73 -27.65 8.48 -3.18
N PRO A 74 -27.87 8.05 -1.91
CA PRO A 74 -29.03 8.46 -1.11
C PRO A 74 -28.82 9.82 -0.44
N ALA A 75 -28.73 10.88 -1.24
CA ALA A 75 -28.53 12.26 -0.82
C ALA A 75 -29.55 13.21 -1.48
N GLU A 76 -29.86 14.31 -0.81
CA GLU A 76 -30.69 15.38 -1.37
C GLU A 76 -30.03 15.94 -2.63
N THR A 77 -30.80 16.14 -3.69
CA THR A 77 -30.25 16.52 -5.00
C THR A 77 -30.44 18.01 -5.26
N LEU A 78 -29.33 18.74 -5.37
CA LEU A 78 -29.29 20.09 -5.92
C LEU A 78 -28.84 20.04 -7.37
N VAL A 79 -29.62 20.64 -8.26
CA VAL A 79 -29.35 20.63 -9.71
C VAL A 79 -28.78 21.98 -10.13
N TYR A 80 -27.75 21.94 -10.97
CA TYR A 80 -27.21 23.12 -11.65
C TYR A 80 -27.16 22.90 -13.17
N ASP A 81 -27.08 24.01 -13.90
CA ASP A 81 -27.03 24.02 -15.37
C ASP A 81 -26.12 25.11 -15.95
N THR A 82 -25.73 26.09 -15.13
CA THR A 82 -24.84 27.19 -15.51
C THR A 82 -23.71 27.32 -14.51
N ARG A 83 -22.68 28.08 -14.87
CA ARG A 83 -21.60 28.45 -13.94
C ARG A 83 -22.13 29.17 -12.69
N THR A 84 -23.13 30.03 -12.87
CA THR A 84 -23.76 30.79 -11.78
C THR A 84 -24.55 29.87 -10.86
N SER A 85 -25.44 29.03 -11.41
CA SER A 85 -26.22 28.09 -10.59
C SER A 85 -25.33 27.07 -9.88
N TRP A 86 -24.21 26.62 -10.46
CA TRP A 86 -23.21 25.85 -9.71
C TRP A 86 -22.71 26.58 -8.48
N ALA A 87 -22.27 27.83 -8.65
CA ALA A 87 -21.68 28.60 -7.57
C ALA A 87 -22.72 28.90 -6.46
N GLU A 88 -23.98 29.12 -6.84
CA GLU A 88 -25.10 29.31 -5.91
C GLU A 88 -25.39 28.03 -5.11
N GLN A 89 -25.47 26.88 -5.78
CA GLN A 89 -25.73 25.60 -5.09
C GLN A 89 -24.60 25.23 -4.12
N VAL A 90 -23.34 25.43 -4.51
CA VAL A 90 -22.21 25.18 -3.60
C VAL A 90 -22.28 26.13 -2.41
N ARG A 91 -22.51 27.43 -2.64
CA ARG A 91 -22.61 28.43 -1.57
C ARG A 91 -23.71 28.12 -0.57
N GLU A 92 -24.89 27.69 -1.03
CA GLU A 92 -25.98 27.32 -0.13
C GLU A 92 -25.67 26.02 0.61
N ALA A 93 -25.13 25.00 -0.07
CA ALA A 93 -24.80 23.72 0.54
C ALA A 93 -23.66 23.82 1.57
N THR A 94 -22.76 24.80 1.46
CA THR A 94 -21.67 25.04 2.41
C THR A 94 -21.95 26.19 3.38
N LYS A 95 -23.19 26.67 3.43
CA LYS A 95 -23.54 27.85 4.24
C LYS A 95 -23.38 27.57 5.73
N GLY A 96 -22.61 28.42 6.39
CA GLY A 96 -22.35 28.31 7.83
C GLY A 96 -21.18 27.38 8.19
N PHE A 97 -20.57 26.72 7.20
CA PHE A 97 -19.31 26.00 7.40
C PHE A 97 -18.14 26.98 7.41
N THR A 98 -17.11 26.64 8.17
CA THR A 98 -15.85 27.37 8.29
C THR A 98 -14.70 26.50 7.83
N ILE A 99 -14.66 25.22 8.23
CA ILE A 99 -13.58 24.28 7.92
C ILE A 99 -14.13 23.00 7.29
N VAL A 100 -13.61 22.65 6.12
CA VAL A 100 -14.07 21.49 5.34
C VAL A 100 -12.91 20.63 4.86
N ALA A 101 -13.10 19.31 4.83
CA ALA A 101 -12.16 18.37 4.23
C ALA A 101 -12.46 18.15 2.75
N MET A 102 -11.40 17.95 1.96
CA MET A 102 -11.45 17.49 0.58
C MET A 102 -10.24 16.60 0.26
N GLU A 103 -10.31 15.85 -0.85
CA GLU A 103 -9.13 15.19 -1.44
C GLU A 103 -8.15 16.26 -1.98
N TYR A 104 -7.49 16.93 -1.05
CA TYR A 104 -6.54 18.02 -1.21
C TYR A 104 -5.32 17.70 -0.36
N SER A 105 -4.12 17.87 -0.93
CA SER A 105 -2.88 17.80 -0.17
C SER A 105 -2.19 19.17 -0.20
N PRO A 106 -2.01 19.85 0.94
CA PRO A 106 -1.18 21.05 1.02
C PRO A 106 0.20 20.78 0.42
N MET A 107 0.66 21.68 -0.46
CA MET A 107 1.94 21.56 -1.17
C MET A 107 2.11 20.30 -2.04
N GLY A 108 1.10 19.45 -2.16
CA GLY A 108 1.22 18.16 -2.86
C GLY A 108 2.01 17.11 -2.10
N GLU A 109 2.20 17.26 -0.78
CA GLU A 109 2.96 16.32 0.07
C GLU A 109 2.44 14.88 0.00
N LEU A 110 1.14 14.70 -0.31
CA LEU A 110 0.47 13.40 -0.43
C LEU A 110 -0.27 13.31 -1.78
N PRO A 111 0.40 12.88 -2.87
CA PRO A 111 -0.22 12.77 -4.20
C PRO A 111 -1.44 11.83 -4.27
N VAL A 112 -1.50 10.82 -3.39
CA VAL A 112 -2.62 9.87 -3.30
C VAL A 112 -3.94 10.52 -2.88
N VAL A 113 -3.90 11.62 -2.14
CA VAL A 113 -5.08 12.41 -1.75
C VAL A 113 -5.19 13.73 -2.51
N SER A 114 -4.21 14.11 -3.32
CA SER A 114 -4.24 15.38 -4.09
C SER A 114 -5.07 15.25 -5.38
N LYS A 115 -6.40 15.13 -5.27
CA LYS A 115 -7.31 14.85 -6.41
C LYS A 115 -8.18 16.01 -6.87
N VAL A 116 -8.37 17.02 -6.02
CA VAL A 116 -9.16 18.22 -6.35
C VAL A 116 -8.27 19.27 -7.01
N ASP A 117 -8.75 19.87 -8.09
CA ASP A 117 -8.00 20.91 -8.81
C ASP A 117 -7.90 22.21 -8.00
N ALA A 118 -6.79 22.93 -8.17
CA ALA A 118 -6.54 24.18 -7.46
C ALA A 118 -7.64 25.24 -7.66
N GLY A 119 -8.27 25.28 -8.85
CA GLY A 119 -9.33 26.24 -9.14
C GLY A 119 -10.59 25.98 -8.31
N THR A 120 -10.94 24.72 -8.05
CA THR A 120 -12.02 24.34 -7.15
C THR A 120 -11.70 24.69 -5.70
N ILE A 121 -10.45 24.49 -5.26
CA ILE A 121 -9.98 24.90 -3.93
C ILE A 121 -10.05 26.42 -3.76
N ASP A 122 -9.57 27.19 -4.73
CA ASP A 122 -9.61 28.65 -4.72
C ASP A 122 -11.04 29.18 -4.71
N PHE A 123 -11.95 28.52 -5.45
CA PHE A 123 -13.37 28.84 -5.42
C PHE A 123 -13.95 28.67 -4.00
N LEU A 124 -13.69 27.56 -3.31
CA LEU A 124 -14.19 27.34 -1.95
C LEU A 124 -13.58 28.32 -0.95
N ARG A 125 -12.28 28.61 -1.05
CA ARG A 125 -11.62 29.64 -0.24
C ARG A 125 -12.23 31.03 -0.45
N SER A 126 -12.64 31.36 -1.68
CA SER A 126 -13.35 32.62 -1.96
C SER A 126 -14.71 32.74 -1.29
N LEU A 127 -15.29 31.62 -0.82
CA LEU A 127 -16.51 31.59 -0.01
C LEU A 127 -16.24 31.77 1.49
N GLY A 128 -14.96 31.87 1.90
CA GLY A 128 -14.55 31.97 3.30
C GLY A 128 -14.27 30.62 3.97
N LEU A 129 -14.19 29.53 3.20
CA LEU A 129 -13.91 28.19 3.73
C LEU A 129 -12.41 27.95 3.87
N GLU A 130 -12.00 27.43 5.02
CA GLU A 130 -10.72 26.75 5.19
C GLU A 130 -10.85 25.32 4.64
N VAL A 131 -10.01 24.98 3.65
CA VAL A 131 -9.99 23.64 3.05
C VAL A 131 -8.78 22.88 3.56
N VAL A 132 -9.04 21.79 4.29
CA VAL A 132 -8.03 20.87 4.83
C VAL A 132 -8.04 19.54 4.08
N SER A 133 -6.99 18.75 4.29
CA SER A 133 -6.88 17.43 3.68
C SER A 133 -7.86 16.44 4.30
N SER A 134 -8.50 15.64 3.45
CA SER A 134 -9.32 14.49 3.87
C SER A 134 -8.49 13.23 4.13
N ALA A 135 -7.15 13.27 4.02
CA ALA A 135 -6.27 12.11 3.99
C ALA A 135 -6.63 11.01 5.01
N ASP A 136 -6.79 11.38 6.28
CA ASP A 136 -7.15 10.44 7.34
C ASP A 136 -8.59 9.94 7.24
N ILE A 137 -9.56 10.82 6.96
CA ILE A 137 -10.96 10.44 6.78
C ILE A 137 -11.11 9.51 5.57
N LEU A 138 -10.40 9.79 4.48
CA LEU A 138 -10.48 9.05 3.23
C LEU A 138 -10.04 7.59 3.41
N GLN A 139 -8.93 7.36 4.11
CA GLN A 139 -8.44 6.00 4.35
C GLN A 139 -9.41 5.19 5.23
N GLU A 140 -10.24 5.83 6.07
CA GLU A 140 -11.26 5.14 6.85
C GLU A 140 -12.30 4.37 5.99
N PHE A 141 -12.43 4.74 4.73
CA PHE A 141 -13.41 4.16 3.80
C PHE A 141 -12.75 3.46 2.60
N THR A 142 -11.44 3.60 2.43
CA THR A 142 -10.73 3.12 1.24
C THR A 142 -9.63 2.10 1.56
N ALA A 143 -9.14 2.07 2.82
CA ALA A 143 -8.02 1.23 3.24
C ALA A 143 -8.34 0.26 4.39
N LEU A 144 -9.48 0.41 5.09
CA LEU A 144 -9.85 -0.54 6.13
C LEU A 144 -10.30 -1.88 5.55
N LEU A 145 -9.71 -2.93 6.11
CA LEU A 145 -10.02 -4.31 5.86
C LEU A 145 -11.20 -4.78 6.74
N SER A 146 -12.05 -5.64 6.18
CA SER A 146 -13.03 -6.38 6.96
C SER A 146 -12.37 -7.50 7.79
N PRO A 147 -13.03 -8.05 8.82
CA PRO A 147 -12.54 -9.21 9.54
C PRO A 147 -12.21 -10.41 8.62
N GLU A 148 -13.03 -10.62 7.59
CA GLU A 148 -12.81 -11.67 6.60
C GLU A 148 -11.56 -11.41 5.74
N GLN A 149 -11.30 -10.13 5.42
CA GLN A 149 -10.11 -9.72 4.67
C GLN A 149 -8.83 -9.89 5.49
N ILE A 150 -8.85 -9.54 6.79
CA ILE A 150 -7.72 -9.75 7.71
C ILE A 150 -7.40 -11.25 7.82
N ALA A 151 -8.41 -12.08 8.06
CA ALA A 151 -8.22 -13.53 8.12
C ALA A 151 -7.74 -14.13 6.79
N GLY A 152 -8.26 -13.62 5.67
CA GLY A 152 -7.85 -14.01 4.33
C GLY A 152 -6.39 -13.67 4.03
N ASN A 153 -5.94 -12.47 4.38
CA ASN A 153 -4.54 -12.04 4.19
C ASN A 153 -3.57 -12.98 4.92
N ALA A 154 -3.88 -13.43 6.15
CA ALA A 154 -3.02 -14.37 6.87
C ALA A 154 -2.85 -15.73 6.16
N LEU A 155 -3.91 -16.24 5.53
CA LEU A 155 -3.82 -17.44 4.71
C LEU A 155 -2.97 -17.17 3.47
N THR A 156 -3.22 -16.07 2.77
CA THR A 156 -2.48 -15.68 1.57
C THR A 156 -0.98 -15.51 1.86
N ALA A 157 -0.61 -14.82 2.94
CA ALA A 157 0.79 -14.64 3.34
C ALA A 157 1.50 -15.98 3.63
N ALA A 158 0.81 -16.94 4.26
CA ALA A 158 1.36 -18.27 4.49
C ALA A 158 1.58 -19.07 3.19
N TYR A 159 0.66 -18.97 2.23
CA TYR A 159 0.82 -19.60 0.91
C TYR A 159 1.96 -18.96 0.11
N LEU A 160 2.04 -17.63 0.14
CA LEU A 160 3.08 -16.86 -0.54
C LEU A 160 4.46 -17.25 -0.02
N ARG A 161 4.63 -17.32 1.30
CA ARG A 161 5.87 -17.83 1.92
C ARG A 161 6.19 -19.25 1.48
N THR A 162 5.20 -20.13 1.43
CA THR A 162 5.40 -21.51 0.94
C THR A 162 5.88 -21.51 -0.51
N ALA A 163 5.30 -20.70 -1.39
CA ALA A 163 5.70 -20.59 -2.80
C ALA A 163 7.14 -20.06 -2.95
N VAL A 164 7.54 -19.06 -2.16
CA VAL A 164 8.90 -18.52 -2.13
C VAL A 164 9.91 -19.57 -1.65
N HIS A 165 9.60 -20.31 -0.58
CA HIS A 165 10.46 -21.40 -0.11
C HIS A 165 10.55 -22.57 -1.12
N ASP A 166 9.44 -22.92 -1.76
CA ASP A 166 9.43 -23.91 -2.84
C ASP A 166 10.31 -23.46 -4.03
N ALA A 167 10.31 -22.16 -4.35
CA ALA A 167 11.15 -21.58 -5.40
C ALA A 167 12.64 -21.65 -5.05
N PHE A 168 13.00 -21.38 -3.79
CA PHE A 168 14.37 -21.63 -3.31
C PHE A 168 14.76 -23.12 -3.38
N GLY A 169 13.83 -24.02 -3.04
CA GLY A 169 14.02 -25.47 -3.19
C GLY A 169 14.19 -25.91 -4.65
N PHE A 170 13.46 -25.28 -5.57
CA PHE A 170 13.61 -25.46 -7.01
C PHE A 170 15.00 -25.03 -7.48
N ILE A 171 15.45 -23.83 -7.13
CA ILE A 171 16.82 -23.35 -7.43
C ILE A 171 17.87 -24.34 -6.92
N ARG A 172 17.77 -24.76 -5.65
CA ARG A 172 18.69 -25.75 -5.07
C ARG A 172 18.72 -27.04 -5.90
N THR A 173 17.55 -27.57 -6.25
CA THR A 173 17.44 -28.83 -7.00
C THR A 173 18.09 -28.72 -8.37
N GLN A 174 17.86 -27.62 -9.08
CA GLN A 174 18.46 -27.37 -10.39
C GLN A 174 19.99 -27.31 -10.29
N LEU A 175 20.52 -26.54 -9.33
CA LEU A 175 21.97 -26.38 -9.13
C LEU A 175 22.68 -27.65 -8.63
N MET A 176 22.01 -28.48 -7.82
CA MET A 176 22.57 -29.77 -7.37
C MET A 176 22.62 -30.82 -8.47
N ASN A 177 21.76 -30.71 -9.47
CA ASN A 177 21.70 -31.60 -10.62
C ASN A 177 22.48 -31.08 -11.84
N ASP A 178 23.19 -29.95 -11.71
CA ASP A 178 23.84 -29.24 -12.81
C ASP A 178 22.89 -28.90 -13.97
N THR A 179 21.61 -28.69 -13.67
CA THR A 179 20.59 -28.28 -14.65
C THR A 179 20.56 -26.76 -14.73
N PRO A 180 20.66 -26.14 -15.92
CA PRO A 180 20.50 -24.70 -16.08
C PRO A 180 19.17 -24.21 -15.51
N VAL A 181 19.22 -23.04 -14.86
CA VAL A 181 18.06 -22.34 -14.30
C VAL A 181 18.29 -20.84 -14.40
N THR A 182 17.25 -20.09 -14.74
CA THR A 182 17.28 -18.64 -14.89
C THR A 182 16.32 -17.97 -13.91
N GLU A 183 16.46 -16.66 -13.72
CA GLU A 183 15.48 -15.87 -12.96
C GLU A 183 14.06 -16.04 -13.50
N TYR A 184 13.90 -16.07 -14.83
CA TYR A 184 12.61 -16.27 -15.48
C TYR A 184 12.03 -17.66 -15.21
N ASP A 185 12.84 -18.72 -15.24
CA ASP A 185 12.38 -20.09 -14.91
C ASP A 185 11.81 -20.16 -13.49
N VAL A 186 12.47 -19.51 -12.53
CA VAL A 186 12.01 -19.45 -11.13
C VAL A 186 10.75 -18.61 -11.00
N GLN A 187 10.65 -17.47 -11.70
CA GLN A 187 9.43 -16.68 -11.72
C GLN A 187 8.25 -17.51 -12.25
N GLN A 188 8.44 -18.24 -13.35
CA GLN A 188 7.39 -19.11 -13.90
C GLN A 188 7.03 -20.24 -12.94
N PHE A 189 7.99 -20.81 -12.23
CA PHE A 189 7.71 -21.78 -11.16
C PHE A 189 6.81 -21.18 -10.07
N ILE A 190 7.05 -19.93 -9.64
CA ILE A 190 6.19 -19.25 -8.65
C ILE A 190 4.79 -19.01 -9.24
N MET A 191 4.70 -18.58 -10.50
CA MET A 191 3.41 -18.38 -11.18
C MET A 191 2.60 -19.69 -11.28
N ASP A 192 3.25 -20.82 -11.52
CA ASP A 192 2.60 -22.14 -11.50
C ASP A 192 2.08 -22.49 -10.09
N ARG A 193 2.83 -22.14 -9.03
CA ARG A 193 2.37 -22.30 -7.65
C ARG A 193 1.14 -21.44 -7.37
N PHE A 194 1.14 -20.18 -7.81
CA PHE A 194 -0.02 -19.29 -7.68
C PHE A 194 -1.26 -19.87 -8.36
N GLY A 195 -1.10 -20.32 -9.61
CA GLY A 195 -2.18 -20.96 -10.36
C GLY A 195 -2.73 -22.21 -9.68
N SER A 196 -1.88 -23.01 -9.03
CA SER A 196 -2.31 -24.23 -8.31
C SER A 196 -3.11 -23.96 -7.03
N GLN A 197 -3.06 -22.72 -6.51
CA GLN A 197 -3.73 -22.30 -5.27
C GLN A 197 -4.83 -21.25 -5.53
N ASP A 198 -5.26 -21.09 -6.79
CA ASP A 198 -6.24 -20.06 -7.20
C ASP A 198 -5.85 -18.64 -6.74
N MET A 199 -4.55 -18.36 -6.68
CA MET A 199 -4.01 -17.04 -6.38
C MET A 199 -3.75 -16.27 -7.68
N ILE A 200 -3.95 -14.96 -7.62
CA ILE A 200 -3.77 -14.03 -8.72
C ILE A 200 -2.84 -12.89 -8.27
N THR A 201 -2.13 -12.35 -9.24
CA THR A 201 -1.29 -11.16 -9.08
C THR A 201 -1.50 -10.23 -10.28
N ASP A 202 -1.25 -8.94 -10.10
CA ASP A 202 -1.36 -7.94 -11.16
C ASP A 202 -0.18 -8.00 -12.13
N THR A 203 0.99 -8.35 -11.63
CA THR A 203 2.27 -8.45 -12.34
C THR A 203 3.09 -9.62 -11.78
N PRO A 204 3.90 -10.31 -12.61
CA PRO A 204 4.68 -11.44 -12.14
C PRO A 204 5.70 -11.06 -11.04
N PRO A 205 5.99 -11.96 -10.07
CA PRO A 205 6.99 -11.75 -9.02
C PRO A 205 8.38 -11.37 -9.53
N ILE A 206 9.14 -10.68 -8.69
CA ILE A 206 10.54 -10.39 -8.96
C ILE A 206 11.39 -11.58 -8.50
N VAL A 207 12.21 -12.08 -9.42
CA VAL A 207 13.35 -12.95 -9.08
C VAL A 207 14.60 -12.27 -9.61
N ALA A 208 15.47 -11.84 -8.72
CA ALA A 208 16.63 -11.04 -9.07
C ALA A 208 17.91 -11.61 -8.44
N ILE A 209 18.99 -11.70 -9.21
CA ILE A 209 20.29 -12.16 -8.73
C ILE A 209 21.37 -11.10 -8.84
N GLY A 210 22.29 -11.08 -7.88
CA GLY A 210 23.50 -10.23 -7.92
C GLY A 210 23.20 -8.78 -8.34
N PRO A 211 23.78 -8.28 -9.46
CA PRO A 211 23.53 -6.92 -9.95
C PRO A 211 22.07 -6.60 -10.28
N ASN A 212 21.27 -7.58 -10.73
CA ASN A 212 19.85 -7.35 -11.04
C ASN A 212 19.06 -7.01 -9.79
N ALA A 213 19.40 -7.61 -8.65
CA ALA A 213 18.77 -7.31 -7.37
C ALA A 213 19.02 -5.86 -6.93
N ALA A 214 20.10 -5.22 -7.40
CA ALA A 214 20.40 -3.82 -7.10
C ALA A 214 19.44 -2.82 -7.79
N SER A 215 18.55 -3.29 -8.67
CA SER A 215 17.48 -2.49 -9.27
C SER A 215 16.14 -2.86 -8.62
N PRO A 216 15.56 -2.01 -7.75
CA PRO A 216 14.31 -2.31 -7.05
C PRO A 216 13.13 -2.64 -7.98
N HIS A 217 13.15 -2.13 -9.22
CA HIS A 217 12.11 -2.35 -10.23
C HIS A 217 12.49 -3.40 -11.29
N TYR A 218 13.52 -4.22 -11.04
CA TYR A 218 13.83 -5.32 -11.94
C TYR A 218 12.76 -6.41 -11.88
N ALA A 219 12.36 -6.95 -13.02
CA ALA A 219 11.62 -8.21 -13.10
C ALA A 219 12.10 -8.99 -14.33
N PRO A 220 12.38 -10.30 -14.21
CA PRO A 220 12.78 -11.09 -15.36
C PRO A 220 11.61 -11.22 -16.35
N THR A 221 11.94 -11.25 -17.64
CA THR A 221 10.99 -11.42 -18.74
C THR A 221 11.45 -12.56 -19.64
N PRO A 222 10.64 -13.07 -20.58
CA PRO A 222 11.12 -14.09 -21.52
C PRO A 222 12.27 -13.61 -22.44
N GLN A 223 12.50 -12.30 -22.54
CA GLN A 223 13.54 -11.70 -23.38
C GLN A 223 14.75 -11.19 -22.58
N GLU A 224 14.59 -10.91 -21.29
CA GLU A 224 15.61 -10.31 -20.43
C GLU A 224 15.62 -11.03 -19.07
N TYR A 225 16.65 -11.82 -18.83
CA TYR A 225 16.88 -12.61 -17.62
C TYR A 225 18.36 -12.97 -17.48
N SER A 226 18.78 -13.32 -16.28
CA SER A 226 20.10 -13.86 -15.97
C SER A 226 20.03 -15.35 -15.58
N ALA A 227 21.09 -16.09 -15.89
CA ALA A 227 21.27 -17.47 -15.43
C ALA A 227 21.69 -17.47 -13.95
N ILE A 228 21.03 -18.29 -13.14
CA ILE A 228 21.35 -18.46 -11.72
C ILE A 228 22.47 -19.49 -11.60
N GLY A 229 23.61 -19.04 -11.07
CA GLY A 229 24.78 -19.87 -10.78
C GLY A 229 24.98 -20.10 -9.29
N ARG A 230 26.12 -20.69 -8.94
CA ARG A 230 26.58 -20.81 -7.55
C ARG A 230 27.10 -19.47 -7.03
N ASP A 231 27.08 -19.32 -5.71
CA ASP A 231 27.65 -18.18 -4.98
C ASP A 231 27.05 -16.82 -5.36
N MET A 232 25.72 -16.80 -5.55
CA MET A 232 24.95 -15.60 -5.88
C MET A 232 23.89 -15.33 -4.83
N VAL A 233 23.68 -14.05 -4.52
CA VAL A 233 22.48 -13.60 -3.82
C VAL A 233 21.28 -13.74 -4.76
N VAL A 234 20.18 -14.25 -4.24
CA VAL A 234 18.89 -14.37 -4.92
C VAL A 234 17.84 -13.67 -4.08
N LEU A 235 17.27 -12.59 -4.59
CA LEU A 235 16.14 -11.90 -4.01
C LEU A 235 14.87 -12.39 -4.72
N ILE A 236 13.89 -12.86 -3.95
CA ILE A 236 12.55 -13.16 -4.44
C ILE A 236 11.60 -12.24 -3.71
N ASP A 237 10.96 -11.36 -4.48
CA ASP A 237 9.87 -10.51 -4.02
C ASP A 237 8.60 -10.95 -4.76
N ALA A 238 7.59 -11.32 -3.99
CA ALA A 238 6.39 -11.94 -4.49
C ALA A 238 5.18 -11.41 -3.74
N TRP A 239 4.18 -11.00 -4.51
CA TRP A 239 2.86 -10.62 -4.03
C TRP A 239 1.77 -11.39 -4.76
N ALA A 240 0.72 -11.74 -4.03
CA ALA A 240 -0.48 -12.34 -4.59
C ALA A 240 -1.68 -12.15 -3.66
N ARG A 241 -2.89 -12.36 -4.21
CA ARG A 241 -4.14 -12.52 -3.44
C ARG A 241 -4.95 -13.68 -3.98
N SER A 242 -5.87 -14.20 -3.18
CA SER A 242 -6.85 -15.17 -3.70
C SER A 242 -7.68 -14.57 -4.85
N SER A 243 -8.12 -15.39 -5.81
CA SER A 243 -9.07 -14.97 -6.85
C SER A 243 -10.48 -14.63 -6.32
N GLY A 244 -10.77 -14.95 -5.06
CA GLY A 244 -12.05 -14.67 -4.41
C GLY A 244 -12.38 -13.16 -4.34
N PRO A 245 -13.68 -12.80 -4.34
CA PRO A 245 -14.11 -11.40 -4.29
C PRO A 245 -13.69 -10.74 -2.97
N GLY A 246 -13.13 -9.54 -3.07
CA GLY A 246 -12.69 -8.77 -1.91
C GLY A 246 -11.42 -9.28 -1.23
N SER A 247 -10.69 -10.22 -1.84
CA SER A 247 -9.40 -10.66 -1.32
C SER A 247 -8.38 -9.51 -1.28
N VAL A 248 -7.43 -9.63 -0.36
CA VAL A 248 -6.37 -8.65 -0.09
C VAL A 248 -5.03 -9.30 -0.46
N TYR A 249 -4.11 -8.49 -0.99
CA TYR A 249 -2.75 -8.92 -1.26
C TYR A 249 -2.03 -9.29 0.04
N ALA A 250 -1.14 -10.27 -0.06
CA ALA A 250 0.03 -10.36 0.79
C ALA A 250 1.26 -10.04 -0.06
N ASP A 251 2.28 -9.47 0.55
CA ASP A 251 3.51 -9.05 -0.12
C ASP A 251 4.73 -9.37 0.74
N ILE A 252 5.67 -10.15 0.20
CA ILE A 252 6.87 -10.56 0.93
C ILE A 252 8.08 -10.62 0.02
N THR A 253 9.21 -10.22 0.59
CA THR A 253 10.54 -10.33 -0.02
C THR A 253 11.46 -11.15 0.88
N TRP A 254 12.06 -12.19 0.29
CA TRP A 254 13.04 -13.06 0.93
C TRP A 254 14.34 -13.15 0.13
N VAL A 255 15.45 -13.38 0.84
CA VAL A 255 16.78 -13.49 0.25
C VAL A 255 17.41 -14.86 0.50
N GLY A 256 17.80 -15.54 -0.57
CA GLY A 256 18.64 -16.73 -0.56
C GLY A 256 20.06 -16.45 -1.05
N TYR A 257 20.95 -17.41 -0.83
CA TYR A 257 22.30 -17.41 -1.38
C TYR A 257 22.63 -18.79 -1.96
N THR A 258 23.03 -18.86 -3.23
CA THR A 258 23.30 -20.12 -3.95
C THR A 258 24.68 -20.73 -3.65
N GLY A 259 25.13 -20.62 -2.40
CA GLY A 259 26.34 -21.28 -1.90
C GLY A 259 26.07 -21.98 -0.57
N GLU A 260 27.07 -22.70 -0.06
CA GLU A 260 26.98 -23.44 1.20
C GLU A 260 27.03 -22.52 2.43
N THR A 261 27.69 -21.37 2.30
CA THR A 261 27.87 -20.38 3.37
C THR A 261 27.73 -18.98 2.80
N VAL A 262 26.94 -18.14 3.45
CA VAL A 262 26.75 -16.73 3.06
C VAL A 262 28.02 -15.94 3.39
N PRO A 263 28.58 -15.15 2.46
CA PRO A 263 29.72 -14.28 2.74
C PRO A 263 29.43 -13.31 3.89
N SER A 264 30.42 -13.06 4.75
CA SER A 264 30.23 -12.29 5.97
C SER A 264 29.80 -10.85 5.71
N ASP A 265 30.32 -10.22 4.66
CA ASP A 265 29.94 -8.85 4.26
C ASP A 265 28.47 -8.77 3.81
N VAL A 266 27.97 -9.76 3.06
CA VAL A 266 26.56 -9.85 2.66
C VAL A 266 25.67 -10.13 3.87
N ALA A 267 26.09 -11.03 4.77
CA ALA A 267 25.36 -11.37 5.99
C ALA A 267 25.26 -10.16 6.95
N GLU A 268 26.34 -9.38 7.11
CA GLU A 268 26.35 -8.17 7.94
C GLU A 268 25.41 -7.09 7.39
N ARG A 269 25.40 -6.88 6.06
CA ARG A 269 24.47 -5.95 5.40
C ARG A 269 23.01 -6.38 5.57
N PHE A 270 22.73 -7.68 5.46
CA PHE A 270 21.38 -8.19 5.70
C PHE A 270 20.97 -8.07 7.17
N ALA A 271 21.89 -8.28 8.11
CA ALA A 271 21.63 -8.10 9.54
C ALA A 271 21.27 -6.65 9.90
N VAL A 272 21.81 -5.65 9.19
CA VAL A 272 21.38 -4.25 9.34
C VAL A 272 19.91 -4.09 8.96
N LEU A 273 19.47 -4.71 7.86
CA LEU A 273 18.08 -4.67 7.41
C LEU A 273 17.14 -5.35 8.41
N THR A 274 17.47 -6.55 8.87
CA THR A 274 16.62 -7.27 9.85
C THR A 274 16.56 -6.53 11.17
N THR A 275 17.68 -5.96 11.64
CA THR A 275 17.72 -5.12 12.85
C THR A 275 16.83 -3.88 12.72
N ALA A 276 16.86 -3.20 11.58
CA ALA A 276 16.03 -2.03 11.32
C ALA A 276 14.55 -2.37 11.23
N ARG A 277 14.20 -3.41 10.45
CA ARG A 277 12.83 -3.92 10.31
C ARG A 277 12.23 -4.32 11.66
N ASP A 278 12.98 -5.11 12.44
CA ASP A 278 12.47 -5.64 13.72
C ASP A 278 12.34 -4.53 14.77
N ALA A 279 13.28 -3.57 14.81
CA ALA A 279 13.15 -2.39 15.68
C ALA A 279 11.93 -1.53 15.31
N THR A 280 11.63 -1.39 14.02
CA THR A 280 10.43 -0.70 13.53
C THR A 280 9.15 -1.42 13.92
N LEU A 281 9.09 -2.75 13.76
CA LEU A 281 7.96 -3.57 14.17
C LEU A 281 7.71 -3.47 15.69
N GLU A 282 8.76 -3.53 16.50
CA GLU A 282 8.64 -3.41 17.96
C GLU A 282 8.22 -1.99 18.39
N MET A 283 8.64 -0.94 17.68
CA MET A 283 8.15 0.42 17.89
C MET A 283 6.65 0.51 17.65
N ILE A 284 6.14 -0.07 16.55
CA ILE A 284 4.71 -0.10 16.23
C ILE A 284 3.95 -0.88 17.32
N ARG A 285 4.41 -2.08 17.67
CA ARG A 285 3.83 -2.91 18.76
C ARG A 285 3.73 -2.13 20.07
N GLY A 286 4.82 -1.47 20.47
CA GLY A 286 4.87 -0.69 21.71
C GLY A 286 3.87 0.47 21.72
N ARG A 287 3.79 1.24 20.62
CA ARG A 287 2.89 2.40 20.51
C ARG A 287 1.42 2.01 20.46
N PHE A 288 1.08 0.97 19.70
CA PHE A 288 -0.29 0.45 19.69
C PHE A 288 -0.71 -0.10 21.07
N ALA A 289 0.18 -0.84 21.75
CA ALA A 289 -0.09 -1.33 23.11
C ALA A 289 -0.27 -0.18 24.13
N ALA A 290 0.39 0.96 23.92
CA ALA A 290 0.24 2.18 24.70
C ALA A 290 -0.93 3.08 24.26
N ASN A 291 -1.67 2.68 23.21
CA ASN A 291 -2.73 3.48 22.57
C ASN A 291 -2.23 4.86 22.10
N GLU A 292 -0.99 4.91 21.62
CA GLU A 292 -0.38 6.08 21.01
C GLU A 292 -0.61 6.07 19.49
N THR A 293 -0.85 7.25 18.91
CA THR A 293 -0.96 7.39 17.46
C THR A 293 0.38 7.09 16.81
N VAL A 294 0.36 6.36 15.69
CA VAL A 294 1.53 6.15 14.81
C VAL A 294 1.20 6.75 13.45
N CYS A 295 2.11 7.56 12.89
CA CYS A 295 2.02 8.07 11.52
C CYS A 295 3.02 7.36 10.60
N GLY A 296 2.70 7.31 9.30
CA GLY A 296 3.53 6.68 8.27
C GLY A 296 4.99 7.13 8.28
N TYR A 297 5.22 8.45 8.32
CA TYR A 297 6.57 9.01 8.36
C TYR A 297 7.38 8.61 9.61
N GLU A 298 6.73 8.34 10.74
CA GLU A 298 7.42 7.92 11.97
C GLU A 298 7.93 6.48 11.87
N VAL A 299 7.20 5.64 11.14
CA VAL A 299 7.60 4.27 10.82
C VAL A 299 8.84 4.30 9.92
N ASP A 300 8.82 5.12 8.87
CA ASP A 300 9.99 5.26 7.99
C ASP A 300 11.21 5.79 8.72
N ARG A 301 11.06 6.88 9.49
CA ARG A 301 12.16 7.46 10.28
C ARG A 301 12.80 6.46 11.21
N THR A 302 12.01 5.59 11.84
CA THR A 302 12.53 4.57 12.77
C THR A 302 13.43 3.58 12.02
N CYS A 303 12.95 3.08 10.89
CA CYS A 303 13.69 2.14 10.05
C CYS A 303 14.96 2.79 9.47
N ARG A 304 14.78 3.94 8.81
CA ARG A 304 15.82 4.69 8.11
C ARG A 304 16.92 5.16 9.05
N THR A 305 16.58 5.69 10.22
CA THR A 305 17.58 6.10 11.23
C THR A 305 18.44 4.92 11.68
N SER A 306 17.86 3.73 11.80
CA SER A 306 18.62 2.51 12.14
C SER A 306 19.67 2.18 11.07
N ILE A 307 19.26 2.20 9.80
CA ILE A 307 20.12 1.91 8.63
C ILE A 307 21.19 2.99 8.44
N GLU A 308 20.84 4.27 8.61
CA GLU A 308 21.78 5.40 8.54
C GLU A 308 22.86 5.32 9.62
N ARG A 309 22.49 4.98 10.86
CA ARG A 309 23.44 4.79 11.96
C ARG A 309 24.41 3.62 11.72
N ALA A 310 23.97 2.61 10.98
CA ALA A 310 24.82 1.51 10.53
C ALA A 310 25.73 1.88 9.33
N GLY A 311 25.59 3.10 8.77
CA GLY A 311 26.43 3.61 7.69
C GLY A 311 25.92 3.30 6.27
N TYR A 312 24.69 2.79 6.13
CA TYR A 312 24.15 2.32 4.85
C TYR A 312 23.04 3.20 4.26
N GLY A 313 22.78 4.38 4.84
CA GLY A 313 21.67 5.25 4.42
C GLY A 313 21.66 5.61 2.93
N ALA A 314 22.83 5.82 2.32
CA ALA A 314 22.94 6.15 0.90
C ALA A 314 22.52 5.01 -0.05
N MET A 315 22.47 3.77 0.44
CA MET A 315 22.01 2.59 -0.31
C MET A 315 20.52 2.30 -0.10
N TYR A 316 19.87 2.99 0.85
CA TYR A 316 18.46 2.80 1.16
C TYR A 316 17.60 3.88 0.48
N ILE A 317 17.15 3.58 -0.74
CA ILE A 317 16.69 4.55 -1.74
C ILE A 317 15.17 4.51 -2.02
N HIS A 318 14.37 3.93 -1.13
CA HIS A 318 12.93 3.90 -1.23
C HIS A 318 12.28 4.03 0.16
N ARG A 319 10.96 4.22 0.21
CA ARG A 319 10.17 4.23 1.45
C ARG A 319 10.28 2.92 2.24
N THR A 320 9.87 2.92 3.51
CA THR A 320 9.86 1.72 4.37
C THR A 320 8.74 0.75 4.06
N GLY A 321 7.67 1.20 3.42
CA GLY A 321 6.61 0.32 2.96
C GLY A 321 5.37 1.06 2.53
N HIS A 322 4.35 0.31 2.14
CA HIS A 322 3.10 0.83 1.59
C HIS A 322 1.89 0.17 2.21
N ASN A 323 0.75 0.86 2.18
CA ASN A 323 -0.53 0.24 2.50
C ASN A 323 -0.84 -0.88 1.48
N ILE A 324 -1.43 -1.97 1.96
CA ILE A 324 -1.82 -3.13 1.15
C ILE A 324 -3.33 -3.34 1.30
N THR A 325 -4.04 -3.50 0.18
CA THR A 325 -5.48 -3.81 0.14
C THR A 325 -5.78 -4.85 -0.95
N ASP A 326 -6.93 -4.75 -1.60
CA ASP A 326 -7.20 -5.34 -2.92
C ASP A 326 -6.29 -4.81 -4.04
N ASP A 327 -5.53 -3.74 -3.78
CA ASP A 327 -4.41 -3.21 -4.56
C ASP A 327 -3.13 -3.41 -3.72
N VAL A 328 -2.05 -3.89 -4.33
CA VAL A 328 -0.77 -4.09 -3.64
C VAL A 328 -0.24 -2.75 -3.10
N HIS A 329 -0.48 -1.66 -3.85
CA HIS A 329 -0.17 -0.29 -3.43
C HIS A 329 -1.45 0.48 -3.10
N GLY A 330 -2.03 0.15 -1.95
CA GLY A 330 -3.31 0.68 -1.49
C GLY A 330 -3.32 2.19 -1.18
N PRO A 331 -4.51 2.78 -1.01
CA PRO A 331 -4.68 4.22 -0.82
C PRO A 331 -4.47 4.69 0.62
N GLY A 332 -4.22 3.80 1.58
CA GLY A 332 -3.98 4.12 3.00
C GLY A 332 -2.59 4.71 3.27
N ALA A 333 -2.29 4.90 4.55
CA ALA A 333 -0.98 5.39 5.00
C ALA A 333 0.18 4.51 4.51
N ASN A 334 1.19 5.12 3.90
CA ASN A 334 2.45 4.48 3.54
C ASN A 334 3.47 4.73 4.65
N MET A 335 4.44 3.84 4.81
CA MET A 335 5.52 4.01 5.77
C MET A 335 6.62 4.83 5.10
N ASP A 336 6.41 6.14 4.98
CA ASP A 336 7.21 7.01 4.10
C ASP A 336 7.53 8.38 4.72
N ASP A 337 8.82 8.70 4.76
CA ASP A 337 9.40 10.03 4.98
C ASP A 337 10.52 10.32 3.95
N PHE A 338 10.54 9.55 2.85
CA PHE A 338 11.58 9.59 1.82
C PHE A 338 11.05 10.17 0.50
N GLU A 339 10.01 9.56 -0.05
CA GLU A 339 9.37 10.04 -1.28
C GLU A 339 8.34 11.13 -0.95
N THR A 340 7.62 10.94 0.15
CA THR A 340 6.62 11.85 0.71
C THR A 340 6.75 11.96 2.23
N HIS A 341 6.27 13.05 2.83
CA HIS A 341 6.11 13.15 4.27
C HIS A 341 4.72 12.62 4.67
N ASP A 342 4.59 11.31 4.88
CA ASP A 342 3.27 10.70 5.08
C ASP A 342 2.74 10.90 6.52
N THR A 343 2.02 12.00 6.71
CA THR A 343 1.42 12.38 8.00
C THR A 343 0.19 11.56 8.37
N ARG A 344 -0.30 10.68 7.49
CA ARG A 344 -1.49 9.87 7.77
C ARG A 344 -1.24 8.92 8.92
N ARG A 345 -2.28 8.72 9.73
CA ARG A 345 -2.25 7.78 10.84
C ARG A 345 -2.32 6.35 10.32
N VAL A 346 -1.54 5.46 10.90
CA VAL A 346 -1.77 4.02 10.77
C VAL A 346 -3.01 3.68 11.59
N LEU A 347 -4.04 3.14 10.95
CA LEU A 347 -5.34 2.90 11.56
C LEU A 347 -5.55 1.43 11.93
N PRO A 348 -6.30 1.12 13.01
CA PRO A 348 -6.86 -0.21 13.21
C PRO A 348 -7.65 -0.68 11.99
N GLY A 349 -7.48 -1.95 11.64
CA GLY A 349 -8.04 -2.56 10.44
C GLY A 349 -7.28 -2.27 9.14
N THR A 350 -6.03 -1.77 9.19
CA THR A 350 -5.20 -1.55 7.99
C THR A 350 -4.02 -2.50 7.95
N SER A 351 -3.49 -2.73 6.76
CA SER A 351 -2.27 -3.51 6.54
C SER A 351 -1.25 -2.75 5.70
N PHE A 352 0.03 -3.08 5.89
CA PHE A 352 1.14 -2.45 5.19
C PHE A 352 2.40 -3.31 5.24
N SER A 353 3.32 -3.08 4.32
CA SER A 353 4.66 -3.70 4.34
C SER A 353 5.63 -2.96 5.28
N ILE A 354 6.61 -3.69 5.80
CA ILE A 354 7.88 -3.15 6.31
C ILE A 354 9.00 -3.84 5.54
N GLU A 355 9.58 -3.13 4.57
CA GLU A 355 10.38 -3.71 3.49
C GLU A 355 11.76 -3.04 3.26
N PRO A 356 12.56 -2.72 4.29
CA PRO A 356 13.82 -2.01 4.05
C PRO A 356 14.76 -2.81 3.13
N GLY A 357 15.49 -2.07 2.28
CA GLY A 357 16.46 -2.65 1.36
C GLY A 357 17.74 -1.83 1.20
N LEU A 358 18.83 -2.51 0.83
CA LEU A 358 20.11 -1.92 0.47
C LEU A 358 20.42 -2.24 -0.99
N TYR A 359 20.64 -1.21 -1.79
CA TYR A 359 20.93 -1.34 -3.21
C TYR A 359 22.25 -0.63 -3.54
N GLU A 360 23.26 -1.44 -3.86
CA GLU A 360 24.53 -1.00 -4.40
C GLU A 360 24.50 -1.22 -5.91
N ASN A 361 24.30 -0.13 -6.66
CA ASN A 361 24.06 -0.18 -8.10
C ASN A 361 25.10 -1.04 -8.85
N GLY A 362 24.62 -2.05 -9.57
CA GLY A 362 25.45 -2.96 -10.36
C GLY A 362 26.24 -4.00 -9.53
N VAL A 363 26.03 -4.05 -8.21
CA VAL A 363 26.78 -4.94 -7.30
C VAL A 363 25.86 -5.88 -6.55
N LEU A 364 24.96 -5.35 -5.72
CA LEU A 364 24.17 -6.13 -4.78
C LEU A 364 22.86 -5.41 -4.46
N GLY A 365 21.77 -6.17 -4.41
CA GLY A 365 20.54 -5.75 -3.77
C GLY A 365 20.09 -6.73 -2.70
N LEU A 366 19.63 -6.20 -1.59
CA LEU A 366 19.04 -6.94 -0.48
C LEU A 366 17.77 -6.21 -0.07
N ARG A 367 16.68 -6.95 0.14
CA ARG A 367 15.45 -6.43 0.75
C ARG A 367 14.88 -7.54 1.62
N THR A 368 14.30 -7.16 2.74
CA THR A 368 13.51 -8.09 3.55
C THR A 368 12.22 -7.42 3.91
N GLU A 369 11.13 -8.15 3.69
CA GLU A 369 9.80 -7.60 3.79
C GLU A 369 8.87 -8.53 4.54
N LEU A 370 8.02 -7.91 5.33
CA LEU A 370 6.93 -8.55 6.02
C LEU A 370 5.67 -7.69 5.90
N ASP A 371 4.53 -8.37 5.79
CA ASP A 371 3.23 -7.76 6.05
C ASP A 371 3.01 -7.53 7.54
N VAL A 372 2.48 -6.36 7.87
CA VAL A 372 1.88 -6.03 9.17
C VAL A 372 0.40 -5.77 8.98
N VAL A 373 -0.42 -6.30 9.88
CA VAL A 373 -1.84 -5.97 10.00
C VAL A 373 -2.08 -5.39 11.38
N ILE A 374 -2.70 -4.21 11.46
CA ILE A 374 -3.26 -3.72 12.72
C ILE A 374 -4.69 -4.24 12.79
N ASP A 375 -4.96 -5.15 13.72
CA ASP A 375 -6.30 -5.68 13.93
C ASP A 375 -7.27 -4.56 14.41
N LEU A 376 -8.57 -4.84 14.36
CA LEU A 376 -9.61 -3.88 14.72
C LEU A 376 -9.54 -3.41 16.18
N ASP A 377 -8.94 -4.21 17.06
CA ASP A 377 -8.71 -3.86 18.47
C ASP A 377 -7.36 -3.18 18.73
N GLY A 378 -6.55 -2.97 17.68
CA GLY A 378 -5.21 -2.38 17.76
C GLY A 378 -4.08 -3.40 17.92
N THR A 379 -4.37 -4.70 17.99
CA THR A 379 -3.34 -5.74 18.04
C THR A 379 -2.50 -5.73 16.76
N VAL A 380 -1.17 -5.75 16.89
CA VAL A 380 -0.25 -5.81 15.74
C VAL A 380 0.05 -7.26 15.38
N LEU A 381 -0.44 -7.69 14.22
CA LEU A 381 -0.26 -9.02 13.67
C LEU A 381 0.82 -8.99 12.58
N VAL A 382 1.56 -10.10 12.43
CA VAL A 382 2.54 -10.30 11.35
C VAL A 382 2.15 -11.58 10.60
N PRO A 383 1.24 -11.49 9.62
CA PRO A 383 0.67 -12.66 8.96
C PRO A 383 1.70 -13.45 8.13
N SER A 384 2.80 -12.79 7.76
CA SER A 384 3.93 -13.35 7.03
C SER A 384 4.87 -14.22 7.89
N GLU A 385 4.67 -14.32 9.21
CA GLU A 385 5.50 -15.13 10.12
C GLU A 385 5.63 -16.61 9.70
N PRO A 386 6.82 -17.24 9.87
CA PRO A 386 8.03 -16.71 10.51
C PRO A 386 8.76 -15.66 9.67
N ILE A 387 9.40 -14.72 10.36
CA ILE A 387 10.13 -13.60 9.75
C ILE A 387 11.56 -14.03 9.42
N GLN A 388 12.05 -13.73 8.21
CA GLN A 388 13.44 -14.03 7.83
C GLN A 388 14.46 -13.30 8.74
N GLN A 389 15.27 -14.07 9.45
CA GLN A 389 16.33 -13.54 10.36
C GLN A 389 17.73 -13.54 9.73
N ALA A 390 17.96 -14.41 8.74
CA ALA A 390 19.23 -14.50 8.00
C ALA A 390 18.99 -14.92 6.55
N ILE A 391 19.93 -14.60 5.67
CA ILE A 391 19.93 -15.10 4.28
C ILE A 391 20.01 -16.62 4.30
N LEU A 392 19.17 -17.27 3.48
CA LEU A 392 19.11 -18.73 3.42
C LEU A 392 20.25 -19.29 2.55
N PRO A 393 21.22 -20.06 3.08
CA PRO A 393 22.25 -20.73 2.27
C PRO A 393 21.63 -21.93 1.53
N LEU A 394 21.24 -21.71 0.27
CA LEU A 394 20.43 -22.65 -0.50
C LEU A 394 21.15 -23.97 -0.79
N LEU A 395 22.48 -23.97 -0.78
CA LEU A 395 23.29 -25.17 -1.01
C LEU A 395 23.88 -25.77 0.27
N HIS A 396 23.44 -25.33 1.46
CA HIS A 396 23.93 -25.88 2.72
C HIS A 396 23.79 -27.42 2.77
N PRO A 397 24.78 -28.17 3.33
CA PRO A 397 24.80 -29.63 3.30
C PRO A 397 23.58 -30.30 3.94
N GLU A 398 23.03 -29.69 5.00
CA GLU A 398 21.87 -30.21 5.74
C GLU A 398 20.51 -29.84 5.09
N GLY A 399 20.52 -29.16 3.94
CA GLY A 399 19.33 -28.63 3.29
C GLY A 399 19.14 -27.14 3.55
N ILE A 400 18.08 -26.56 2.97
CA ILE A 400 17.70 -25.17 3.22
C ILE A 400 17.19 -25.08 4.66
N PRO A 401 17.77 -24.23 5.53
CA PRO A 401 17.26 -24.05 6.88
C PRO A 401 15.78 -23.67 6.85
N GLN A 402 14.99 -24.23 7.77
CA GLN A 402 13.65 -23.71 8.01
C GLN A 402 13.76 -22.37 8.73
N ALA A 403 12.89 -21.44 8.33
CA ALA A 403 12.81 -20.11 8.93
C ALA A 403 12.20 -20.11 10.32
#